data_AF-A2DSA4-F1
#
_entry.id   AF-A2DSA4-F1
#
_cell.length_a   1.000
_cell.length_b   1.000
_cell.length_c   1.000
_cell.angle_alpha   90.00
_cell.angle_beta   90.00
_cell.angle_gamma   90.00
#
_symmetry.space_group_name_H-M   'P 1'
#
loop_
_entity.id
_entity.type
_entity.pdbx_description
1 polymer ?
#
loop_
_entity_poly.entity_id
_entity_poly.type
_entity_poly.pdbx_seq_one_letter_code
_entity_poly.pdbx_strand_id
1 'polypeptide(L)'
;MNFVKTRATSKNPPIYTRGSSNNPPYGQIVNKTKSAICFLCLFDGLRIPSIRRLVRKPQNICDRPLLTFDPTYYAPDSSKAIQEMYNNALKCPCDFAVDPSAQTVLTLLRKHCSSMPPQRILLHYFGSGCHPPSDDGNLFFFSDDRSRYKPIKVANLLNSCNCPICAIIDAPSAGSLYRAFQCRQDVFAFLACGPGELLPVSTDAPLDIFSSCLLCPYDIALWFYHRHHNGIIEAENNGTKDSKERLIRFLNAILDSILFDSQTQDTYYRFSIDPAVLTLARGFVLAQKVLSSFNIHPISIPELKPMESHPLWALWDTTLDCAIALNTSQMSSMIFSLVTTSFDSFPSTSLFPIFAYFLSTEHHYHIAQRLLQYIDSTEGAATIASHSTIPSVIVSLEKPSVLSLIILSKIIAISKITPYEQMTPINFIQAKDPGVLKAGMLMISICISTSHLANFNKLTDVCIDHAAHCAPYSCILLGLLAEKSGRLIQLPNYVPKFLPLLKSRKDTIRASAAYVIGNSRQPDIVQYLVPYLQDKSSLVRAQSVWGVCRGMIISQKKDYLDLICQMKDDKDKIVRKTVELLLPYVKADEIIDDIKLPQNHLLIQMLVKSVSSNDFVSRFEDEVFMM
;
A
#
# COMPACT_ATOMS: atom_id res chain seq x y z
N MET A 1 49.63 7.96 -42.13
CA MET A 1 48.66 6.86 -41.97
C MET A 1 47.30 7.46 -41.61
N ASN A 2 46.42 7.46 -42.61
CA ASN A 2 44.96 7.65 -42.66
C ASN A 2 44.19 8.16 -41.43
N PHE A 3 43.74 9.41 -41.54
CA PHE A 3 42.51 9.91 -40.92
C PHE A 3 41.29 9.30 -41.60
N VAL A 4 40.46 8.56 -40.86
CA VAL A 4 39.15 8.09 -41.35
C VAL A 4 38.04 8.90 -40.69
N LYS A 5 37.29 9.63 -41.53
CA LYS A 5 36.06 10.35 -41.22
C LYS A 5 34.93 9.36 -40.91
N THR A 6 34.31 9.46 -39.74
CA THR A 6 33.01 8.83 -39.46
C THR A 6 31.87 9.76 -39.88
N ARG A 7 30.99 9.26 -40.74
CA ARG A 7 29.80 9.94 -41.28
C ARG A 7 28.80 10.27 -40.16
N ALA A 8 28.31 11.51 -40.16
CA ALA A 8 27.13 11.91 -39.39
C ALA A 8 25.87 11.27 -40.01
N THR A 9 25.14 10.49 -39.22
CA THR A 9 23.80 10.00 -39.58
C THR A 9 22.76 11.06 -39.22
N SER A 10 21.94 11.47 -40.19
CA SER A 10 20.85 12.42 -40.01
C SER A 10 19.86 11.93 -38.95
N LYS A 11 19.62 12.73 -37.91
CA LYS A 11 18.52 12.51 -36.96
C LYS A 11 17.19 12.70 -37.70
N ASN A 12 16.44 11.63 -37.86
CA ASN A 12 15.02 11.75 -38.21
C ASN A 12 14.28 12.49 -37.09
N PRO A 13 13.28 13.34 -37.41
CA PRO A 13 12.51 14.05 -36.40
C PRO A 13 11.73 13.07 -35.52
N PRO A 14 11.52 13.36 -34.21
CA PRO A 14 10.76 12.50 -33.33
C PRO A 14 9.30 12.50 -33.78
N ILE A 15 8.83 11.34 -34.25
CA ILE A 15 7.41 11.10 -34.50
C ILE A 15 6.75 10.97 -33.13
N TYR A 16 5.97 11.99 -32.74
CA TYR A 16 5.09 11.92 -31.58
C TYR A 16 3.91 10.97 -31.88
N THR A 17 4.08 9.68 -31.56
CA THR A 17 2.94 8.78 -31.43
C THR A 17 2.18 9.15 -30.15
N ARG A 18 0.93 9.63 -30.33
CA ARG A 18 -0.05 9.82 -29.27
C ARG A 18 -0.08 8.60 -28.37
N GLY A 19 0.04 8.82 -27.06
CA GLY A 19 0.03 7.78 -26.03
C GLY A 19 -1.21 6.89 -26.17
N SER A 20 -0.99 5.68 -26.66
CA SER A 20 -1.84 4.55 -26.32
C SER A 20 -1.68 4.31 -24.83
N SER A 21 -2.80 4.29 -24.11
CA SER A 21 -2.92 3.72 -22.77
C SER A 21 -2.05 2.46 -22.65
N ASN A 22 -0.97 2.54 -21.86
CA ASN A 22 -0.26 1.37 -21.36
C ASN A 22 -1.17 0.66 -20.36
N ASN A 23 -2.20 -0.05 -20.85
CA ASN A 23 -2.64 -1.23 -20.15
C ASN A 23 -1.52 -2.26 -20.35
N PRO A 24 -0.89 -2.78 -19.28
CA PRO A 24 0.07 -3.86 -19.44
C PRO A 24 -0.65 -5.02 -20.15
N PRO A 25 -0.01 -5.67 -21.14
CA PRO A 25 -0.57 -6.89 -21.71
C PRO A 25 -0.55 -7.93 -20.58
N TYR A 26 -1.60 -8.73 -20.46
CA TYR A 26 -1.76 -9.88 -19.53
C TYR A 26 -2.26 -9.58 -18.11
N GLY A 27 -3.42 -10.17 -17.79
CA GLY A 27 -3.87 -10.52 -16.44
C GLY A 27 -4.26 -9.34 -15.55
N GLN A 28 -5.48 -9.37 -15.01
CA GLN A 28 -5.84 -8.52 -13.88
C GLN A 28 -4.84 -8.76 -12.75
N ILE A 29 -4.09 -7.73 -12.31
CA ILE A 29 -3.17 -7.84 -11.17
C ILE A 29 -4.00 -8.27 -9.96
N VAL A 30 -3.75 -9.48 -9.48
CA VAL A 30 -4.51 -10.03 -8.36
C VAL A 30 -3.91 -9.52 -7.07
N ASN A 31 -4.70 -8.71 -6.37
CA ASN A 31 -4.32 -7.98 -5.15
C ASN A 31 -4.69 -8.71 -3.85
N LYS A 32 -5.22 -9.94 -3.93
CA LYS A 32 -5.64 -10.67 -2.73
C LYS A 32 -5.50 -12.17 -2.88
N THR A 33 -4.87 -12.78 -1.87
CA THR A 33 -4.89 -14.22 -1.65
C THR A 33 -6.20 -14.65 -1.02
N LYS A 34 -6.91 -15.58 -1.67
CA LYS A 34 -8.24 -16.05 -1.26
C LYS A 34 -8.16 -17.12 -0.17
N SER A 35 -7.31 -18.11 -0.37
CA SER A 35 -7.20 -19.29 0.50
C SER A 35 -5.86 -19.98 0.32
N ALA A 36 -5.46 -20.75 1.32
CA ALA A 36 -4.31 -21.62 1.29
C ALA A 36 -4.71 -23.09 1.17
N ILE A 37 -3.82 -23.90 0.58
CA ILE A 37 -3.88 -25.36 0.56
C ILE A 37 -2.52 -25.87 1.05
N CYS A 38 -2.53 -26.65 2.12
CA CYS A 38 -1.32 -27.21 2.72
C CYS A 38 -1.23 -28.72 2.49
N PHE A 39 -0.15 -29.18 1.87
CA PHE A 39 0.14 -30.59 1.65
C PHE A 39 1.26 -31.01 2.59
N LEU A 40 0.92 -31.80 3.61
CA LEU A 40 1.83 -32.30 4.61
C LEU A 40 2.30 -33.71 4.21
N CYS A 41 3.43 -33.79 3.52
CA CYS A 41 4.03 -35.05 3.08
C CYS A 41 5.09 -35.49 4.10
N LEU A 42 4.63 -36.22 5.12
CA LEU A 42 5.32 -36.48 6.37
C LEU A 42 5.81 -37.94 6.47
N PHE A 43 5.21 -38.88 5.74
CA PHE A 43 5.55 -40.30 5.84
C PHE A 43 6.89 -40.64 5.16
N ASP A 44 7.90 -40.92 5.99
CA ASP A 44 9.27 -41.28 5.58
C ASP A 44 9.52 -42.81 5.46
N GLY A 45 8.49 -43.63 5.74
CA GLY A 45 8.66 -45.09 5.85
C GLY A 45 9.03 -45.81 4.54
N LEU A 46 8.99 -45.13 3.40
CA LEU A 46 9.44 -45.66 2.10
C LEU A 46 10.93 -45.40 1.83
N ARG A 47 11.56 -44.41 2.49
CA ARG A 47 13.00 -44.10 2.29
C ARG A 47 13.91 -44.86 3.25
N ILE A 48 13.46 -45.23 4.45
CA ILE A 48 14.28 -45.92 5.47
C ILE A 48 13.69 -47.31 5.80
N PRO A 49 14.30 -48.41 5.32
CA PRO A 49 13.89 -49.75 5.70
C PRO A 49 14.47 -50.13 7.07
N SER A 50 13.85 -49.71 8.17
CA SER A 50 14.25 -50.19 9.50
C SER A 50 13.08 -50.38 10.47
N ILE A 51 13.26 -51.33 11.39
CA ILE A 51 12.28 -51.86 12.37
C ILE A 51 11.80 -50.82 13.40
N ARG A 52 12.30 -49.57 13.40
CA ARG A 52 11.76 -48.45 14.22
C ARG A 52 10.45 -47.87 13.66
N ARG A 53 9.54 -48.74 13.21
CA ARG A 53 8.33 -48.43 12.43
C ARG A 53 7.26 -47.60 13.14
N LEU A 54 7.40 -47.25 14.41
CA LEU A 54 6.28 -46.68 15.18
C LEU A 54 6.66 -45.65 16.27
N VAL A 55 7.89 -45.12 16.31
CA VAL A 55 8.12 -43.92 17.15
C VAL A 55 7.66 -42.69 16.38
N ARG A 56 6.34 -42.54 16.29
CA ARG A 56 5.68 -41.31 15.84
C ARG A 56 6.04 -40.26 16.87
N LYS A 57 7.09 -39.46 16.63
CA LYS A 57 7.29 -38.25 17.42
C LYS A 57 5.99 -37.43 17.28
N PRO A 58 5.40 -36.91 18.36
CA PRO A 58 4.40 -35.86 18.20
C PRO A 58 5.02 -34.78 17.32
N GLN A 59 4.47 -34.60 16.12
CA GLN A 59 4.96 -33.59 15.20
C GLN A 59 4.15 -32.33 15.46
N ASN A 60 4.86 -31.27 15.78
CA ASN A 60 4.29 -29.94 15.71
C ASN A 60 4.55 -29.39 14.31
N ILE A 61 3.56 -28.73 13.73
CA ILE A 61 3.71 -27.93 12.51
C ILE A 61 3.50 -26.47 12.93
N CYS A 62 4.55 -25.66 12.85
CA CYS A 62 4.60 -24.26 13.28
C CYS A 62 4.15 -24.12 14.74
N ASP A 63 4.67 -25.02 15.57
CA ASP A 63 4.31 -25.19 16.99
C ASP A 63 2.82 -25.52 17.24
N ARG A 64 2.10 -26.03 16.22
CA ARG A 64 0.72 -26.51 16.36
C ARG A 64 0.69 -28.04 16.41
N PRO A 65 -0.07 -28.64 17.35
CA PRO A 65 -0.07 -30.09 17.51
C PRO A 65 -0.80 -30.80 16.36
N LEU A 66 -0.13 -31.80 15.78
CA LEU A 66 -0.75 -32.75 14.85
C LEU A 66 -1.14 -34.04 15.61
N LEU A 67 -2.33 -34.03 16.22
CA LEU A 67 -2.79 -35.03 17.20
C LEU A 67 -3.17 -36.38 16.56
N THR A 68 -3.56 -36.40 15.28
CA THR A 68 -3.74 -37.66 14.52
C THR A 68 -3.07 -37.57 13.17
N PHE A 69 -2.27 -38.59 12.88
CA PHE A 69 -1.53 -38.75 11.63
C PHE A 69 -2.27 -39.66 10.64
N ASP A 70 -3.47 -40.15 10.96
CA ASP A 70 -4.24 -40.95 10.01
C ASP A 70 -4.65 -40.08 8.81
N PRO A 71 -4.16 -40.35 7.59
CA PRO A 71 -4.45 -39.49 6.47
C PRO A 71 -5.89 -39.63 5.94
N THR A 72 -6.69 -40.51 6.54
CA THR A 72 -8.14 -40.63 6.32
C THR A 72 -8.98 -39.93 7.39
N TYR A 73 -8.40 -39.61 8.56
CA TYR A 73 -9.13 -38.99 9.68
C TYR A 73 -8.22 -38.10 10.55
N TYR A 74 -8.47 -36.79 10.45
CA TYR A 74 -7.76 -35.78 11.23
C TYR A 74 -8.59 -35.36 12.45
N ALA A 75 -7.92 -35.20 13.59
CA ALA A 75 -8.51 -34.62 14.78
C ALA A 75 -9.06 -33.23 14.43
N PRO A 76 -10.32 -32.90 14.82
CA PRO A 76 -10.88 -31.57 14.63
C PRO A 76 -9.96 -30.47 15.20
N ASP A 77 -9.28 -30.75 16.31
CA ASP A 77 -8.35 -29.83 16.97
C ASP A 77 -7.13 -29.49 16.11
N SER A 78 -6.53 -30.47 15.41
CA SER A 78 -5.42 -30.21 14.48
C SER A 78 -5.88 -29.41 13.27
N SER A 79 -7.09 -29.69 12.77
CA SER A 79 -7.67 -28.91 11.67
C SER A 79 -7.91 -27.47 12.08
N LYS A 80 -8.45 -27.26 13.28
CA LYS A 80 -8.68 -25.94 13.85
C LYS A 80 -7.36 -25.19 14.08
N ALA A 81 -6.34 -25.83 14.63
CA ALA A 81 -5.05 -25.21 14.91
C ALA A 81 -4.33 -24.73 13.63
N ILE A 82 -4.34 -25.54 12.56
CA ILE A 82 -3.77 -25.14 11.26
C ILE A 82 -4.60 -24.01 10.64
N GLN A 83 -5.94 -24.10 10.65
CA GLN A 83 -6.79 -23.02 10.14
C GLN A 83 -6.57 -21.71 10.88
N GLU A 84 -6.49 -21.74 12.22
CA GLU A 84 -6.21 -20.58 13.05
C GLU A 84 -4.84 -19.97 12.75
N MET A 85 -3.81 -20.78 12.52
CA MET A 85 -2.48 -20.30 12.13
C MET A 85 -2.54 -19.46 10.84
N TYR A 86 -3.12 -19.99 9.75
CA TYR A 86 -3.23 -19.25 8.49
C TYR A 86 -4.16 -18.04 8.59
N ASN A 87 -5.27 -18.15 9.33
CA ASN A 87 -6.15 -17.01 9.56
C ASN A 87 -5.46 -15.90 10.37
N ASN A 88 -4.62 -16.27 11.34
CA ASN A 88 -3.89 -15.31 12.16
C ASN A 88 -2.79 -14.62 11.33
N ALA A 89 -1.99 -15.40 10.59
CA ALA A 89 -0.87 -14.91 9.81
C ALA A 89 -1.30 -14.18 8.52
N LEU A 90 -2.12 -14.82 7.69
CA LEU A 90 -2.41 -14.38 6.31
C LEU A 90 -3.83 -13.87 6.10
N LYS A 91 -4.70 -13.97 7.13
CA LYS A 91 -6.13 -13.59 7.04
C LYS A 91 -6.88 -14.35 5.95
N CYS A 92 -6.48 -15.59 5.68
CA CYS A 92 -7.15 -16.48 4.72
C CYS A 92 -7.36 -17.88 5.30
N PRO A 93 -8.44 -18.57 4.91
CA PRO A 93 -8.69 -19.95 5.32
C PRO A 93 -7.69 -20.92 4.67
N CYS A 94 -7.38 -22.03 5.36
CA CYS A 94 -6.53 -23.09 4.85
C CYS A 94 -7.23 -24.45 4.90
N ASP A 95 -7.26 -25.13 3.75
CA ASP A 95 -7.52 -26.57 3.69
C ASP A 95 -6.16 -27.30 3.73
N PHE A 96 -6.08 -28.48 4.34
CA PHE A 96 -4.83 -29.25 4.35
C PHE A 96 -5.10 -30.75 4.15
N ALA A 97 -4.07 -31.46 3.68
CA ALA A 97 -4.09 -32.90 3.53
C ALA A 97 -2.73 -33.49 3.94
N VAL A 98 -2.76 -34.57 4.73
CA VAL A 98 -1.58 -35.33 5.13
C VAL A 98 -1.39 -36.49 4.17
N ASP A 99 -0.14 -36.73 3.79
CA ASP A 99 0.30 -37.77 2.85
C ASP A 99 -0.68 -38.01 1.68
N PRO A 100 -1.07 -36.95 0.95
CA PRO A 100 -2.11 -37.06 -0.06
C PRO A 100 -1.63 -37.84 -1.28
N SER A 101 -2.56 -38.53 -1.94
CA SER A 101 -2.27 -39.09 -3.25
C SER A 101 -2.22 -38.00 -4.33
N ALA A 102 -1.52 -38.27 -5.42
CA ALA A 102 -1.45 -37.35 -6.56
C ALA A 102 -2.84 -36.94 -7.08
N GLN A 103 -3.83 -37.84 -7.03
CA GLN A 103 -5.20 -37.55 -7.45
C GLN A 103 -5.91 -36.61 -6.46
N THR A 104 -5.71 -36.80 -5.16
CA THR A 104 -6.25 -35.91 -4.12
C THR A 104 -5.69 -34.50 -4.26
N VAL A 105 -4.39 -34.34 -4.52
CA VAL A 105 -3.73 -33.05 -4.76
C VAL A 105 -4.38 -32.30 -5.92
N LEU A 106 -4.54 -32.95 -7.07
CA LEU A 106 -5.16 -32.34 -8.25
C LEU A 106 -6.63 -31.99 -8.01
N THR A 107 -7.35 -32.79 -7.24
CA THR A 107 -8.76 -32.55 -6.90
C THR A 107 -8.91 -31.30 -6.01
N LEU A 108 -8.08 -31.18 -4.98
CA LEU A 108 -8.05 -30.01 -4.10
C LEU A 108 -7.65 -28.74 -4.85
N LEU A 109 -6.66 -28.81 -5.74
CA LEU A 109 -6.27 -27.66 -6.54
C LEU A 109 -7.41 -27.17 -7.44
N ARG A 110 -8.10 -28.07 -8.14
CA ARG A 110 -9.25 -27.71 -8.98
C ARG A 110 -10.37 -27.07 -8.17
N LYS A 111 -10.66 -27.59 -6.97
CA LYS A 111 -11.66 -27.03 -6.04
C LYS A 111 -11.37 -25.55 -5.76
N HIS A 112 -10.15 -25.22 -5.34
CA HIS A 112 -9.80 -23.84 -4.94
C HIS A 112 -9.58 -22.88 -6.12
N CYS A 113 -9.08 -23.38 -7.25
CA CYS A 113 -8.73 -22.56 -8.42
C CYS A 113 -9.91 -22.24 -9.36
N SER A 114 -11.13 -22.63 -8.98
CA SER A 114 -12.36 -22.46 -9.78
C SER A 114 -13.08 -21.12 -9.59
N SER A 115 -12.51 -20.17 -8.84
CA SER A 115 -13.17 -18.90 -8.51
C SER A 115 -13.20 -17.90 -9.67
N MET A 116 -14.34 -17.21 -9.82
CA MET A 116 -14.51 -16.06 -10.72
C MET A 116 -14.92 -14.82 -9.92
N PRO A 117 -14.20 -13.68 -10.00
CA PRO A 117 -12.92 -13.49 -10.70
C PRO A 117 -11.77 -14.31 -10.10
N PRO A 118 -10.69 -14.58 -10.85
CA PRO A 118 -9.55 -15.36 -10.36
C PRO A 118 -8.86 -14.61 -9.21
N GLN A 119 -8.74 -15.26 -8.05
CA GLN A 119 -8.02 -14.76 -6.88
C GLN A 119 -6.82 -15.67 -6.57
N ARG A 120 -5.79 -15.12 -5.91
CA ARG A 120 -4.53 -15.82 -5.72
C ARG A 120 -4.72 -16.96 -4.72
N ILE A 121 -4.09 -18.10 -4.97
CA ILE A 121 -4.12 -19.27 -4.08
C ILE A 121 -2.71 -19.51 -3.55
N LEU A 122 -2.61 -19.77 -2.24
CA LEU A 122 -1.37 -20.19 -1.60
C LEU A 122 -1.27 -21.71 -1.61
N LEU A 123 -0.20 -22.25 -2.19
CA LEU A 123 0.17 -23.66 -2.14
C LEU A 123 1.32 -23.83 -1.15
N HIS A 124 1.11 -24.53 -0.05
CA HIS A 124 2.16 -24.85 0.89
C HIS A 124 2.47 -26.35 0.81
N TYR A 125 3.65 -26.71 0.36
CA TYR A 125 4.15 -28.08 0.34
C TYR A 125 5.21 -28.28 1.43
N PHE A 126 4.92 -29.17 2.38
CA PHE A 126 5.86 -29.63 3.38
C PHE A 126 6.32 -31.04 3.02
N GLY A 127 7.57 -31.15 2.55
CA GLY A 127 8.10 -32.33 1.87
C GLY A 127 9.15 -33.12 2.65
N SER A 128 9.18 -33.01 3.98
CA SER A 128 10.22 -33.65 4.79
C SER A 128 10.21 -35.18 4.71
N GLY A 129 9.06 -35.81 4.43
CA GLY A 129 8.87 -37.26 4.30
C GLY A 129 9.03 -37.84 2.89
N CYS A 130 9.21 -37.02 1.85
CA CYS A 130 9.24 -37.45 0.45
C CYS A 130 10.64 -37.31 -0.19
N HIS A 131 10.85 -37.88 -1.38
CA HIS A 131 12.08 -37.62 -2.13
C HIS A 131 12.29 -36.11 -2.36
N PRO A 132 13.54 -35.61 -2.23
CA PRO A 132 13.83 -34.21 -2.47
C PRO A 132 13.54 -33.85 -3.94
N PRO A 133 13.07 -32.64 -4.23
CA PRO A 133 12.91 -32.17 -5.61
C PRO A 133 14.24 -32.18 -6.37
N SER A 134 14.19 -32.60 -7.63
CA SER A 134 15.30 -32.57 -8.59
C SER A 134 15.11 -31.45 -9.63
N ASP A 135 16.15 -31.22 -10.45
CA ASP A 135 16.12 -30.27 -11.57
C ASP A 135 15.06 -30.60 -12.64
N ASP A 136 14.49 -31.80 -12.60
CA ASP A 136 13.35 -32.19 -13.45
C ASP A 136 12.05 -31.44 -13.10
N GLY A 137 12.04 -30.67 -12.00
CA GLY A 137 10.91 -29.86 -11.58
C GLY A 137 9.76 -30.66 -10.96
N ASN A 138 10.07 -31.80 -10.33
CA ASN A 138 9.07 -32.70 -9.74
C ASN A 138 8.91 -32.46 -8.23
N LEU A 139 7.66 -32.38 -7.78
CA LEU A 139 7.27 -32.61 -6.39
C LEU A 139 6.80 -34.05 -6.23
N PHE A 140 7.07 -34.67 -5.10
CA PHE A 140 6.72 -36.06 -4.83
C PHE A 140 5.55 -36.15 -3.86
N PHE A 141 4.57 -36.99 -4.21
CA PHE A 141 3.38 -37.30 -3.43
C PHE A 141 3.22 -38.82 -3.33
N PHE A 142 2.13 -39.31 -2.74
CA PHE A 142 1.91 -40.74 -2.56
C PHE A 142 1.04 -41.36 -3.67
N SER A 143 1.16 -42.67 -3.85
CA SER A 143 0.15 -43.47 -4.53
C SER A 143 -1.10 -43.64 -3.64
N ASP A 144 -2.22 -44.06 -4.21
CA ASP A 144 -3.50 -44.18 -3.48
C ASP A 144 -3.43 -45.25 -2.38
N ASP A 145 -2.60 -46.27 -2.58
CA ASP A 145 -2.23 -47.30 -1.61
C ASP A 145 -1.03 -46.92 -0.72
N ARG A 146 -0.46 -45.71 -0.91
CA ARG A 146 0.72 -45.17 -0.19
C ARG A 146 1.96 -46.07 -0.20
N SER A 147 2.10 -46.93 -1.21
CA SER A 147 3.24 -47.84 -1.36
C SER A 147 4.43 -47.24 -2.11
N ARG A 148 4.21 -46.18 -2.91
CA ARG A 148 5.23 -45.56 -3.76
C ARG A 148 5.07 -44.04 -3.79
N TYR A 149 6.17 -43.35 -4.05
CA TYR A 149 6.13 -41.93 -4.39
C TYR A 149 5.74 -41.73 -5.87
N LYS A 150 4.76 -40.87 -6.13
CA LYS A 150 4.33 -40.43 -7.46
C LYS A 150 4.85 -38.99 -7.71
N PRO A 151 5.66 -38.77 -8.76
CA PRO A 151 6.11 -37.43 -9.12
C PRO A 151 5.00 -36.64 -9.82
N ILE A 152 4.90 -35.34 -9.52
CA ILE A 152 4.10 -34.37 -10.26
C ILE A 152 4.99 -33.19 -10.63
N LYS A 153 5.05 -32.87 -11.92
CA LYS A 153 5.77 -31.68 -12.42
C LYS A 153 5.10 -30.41 -11.92
N VAL A 154 5.88 -29.49 -11.34
CA VAL A 154 5.41 -28.17 -10.88
C VAL A 154 4.76 -27.40 -12.03
N ALA A 155 5.33 -27.44 -13.24
CA ALA A 155 4.73 -26.81 -14.41
C ALA A 155 3.30 -27.30 -14.68
N ASN A 156 3.02 -28.60 -14.47
CA ASN A 156 1.68 -29.16 -14.64
C ASN A 156 0.72 -28.70 -13.53
N LEU A 157 1.22 -28.59 -12.28
CA LEU A 157 0.44 -28.04 -11.17
C LEU A 157 0.05 -26.58 -11.44
N LEU A 158 1.02 -25.76 -11.86
CA LEU A 158 0.78 -24.36 -12.19
C LEU A 158 -0.19 -24.24 -13.35
N ASN A 159 0.02 -24.95 -14.46
CA ASN A 159 -0.86 -24.87 -15.65
C ASN A 159 -2.28 -25.39 -15.41
N SER A 160 -2.49 -26.25 -14.41
CA SER A 160 -3.83 -26.73 -14.04
C SER A 160 -4.68 -25.68 -13.31
N CYS A 161 -4.07 -24.56 -12.87
CA CYS A 161 -4.74 -23.54 -12.09
C CYS A 161 -5.02 -22.28 -12.93
N ASN A 162 -6.28 -21.87 -13.02
CA ASN A 162 -6.67 -20.67 -13.77
C ASN A 162 -6.46 -19.36 -13.00
N CYS A 163 -5.86 -19.41 -11.82
CA CYS A 163 -5.57 -18.26 -10.97
C CYS A 163 -4.06 -18.14 -10.66
N PRO A 164 -3.58 -16.95 -10.25
CA PRO A 164 -2.21 -16.78 -9.80
C PRO A 164 -1.91 -17.61 -8.54
N ILE A 165 -0.65 -18.05 -8.40
CA ILE A 165 -0.21 -18.91 -7.29
C ILE A 165 0.89 -18.22 -6.49
N CYS A 166 0.80 -18.30 -5.17
CA CYS A 166 1.92 -18.14 -4.25
C CYS A 166 2.28 -19.52 -3.70
N ALA A 167 3.56 -19.86 -3.56
CA ALA A 167 3.99 -21.16 -3.07
C ALA A 167 4.95 -21.06 -1.90
N ILE A 168 4.82 -21.95 -0.92
CA ILE A 168 5.80 -22.22 0.13
C ILE A 168 6.26 -23.66 -0.06
N ILE A 169 7.55 -23.86 -0.34
CA ILE A 169 8.14 -25.20 -0.51
C ILE A 169 9.15 -25.42 0.61
N ASP A 170 8.72 -26.16 1.63
CA ASP A 170 9.54 -26.56 2.77
C ASP A 170 9.98 -28.01 2.58
N ALA A 171 11.09 -28.18 1.86
CA ALA A 171 11.70 -29.46 1.55
C ALA A 171 13.21 -29.30 1.33
N PRO A 172 14.00 -30.37 1.51
CA PRO A 172 15.40 -30.39 1.10
C PRO A 172 15.53 -30.17 -0.41
N SER A 173 16.58 -29.49 -0.87
CA SER A 173 16.83 -29.16 -2.29
C SER A 173 15.67 -28.42 -2.97
N ALA A 174 14.89 -27.61 -2.23
CA ALA A 174 13.75 -26.87 -2.78
C ALA A 174 14.15 -25.93 -3.94
N GLY A 175 15.37 -25.37 -3.90
CA GLY A 175 15.92 -24.49 -4.92
C GLY A 175 15.99 -25.09 -6.32
N SER A 176 16.02 -26.43 -6.45
CA SER A 176 15.97 -27.12 -7.76
C SER A 176 14.69 -26.80 -8.54
N LEU A 177 13.62 -26.39 -7.86
CA LEU A 177 12.34 -26.01 -8.47
C LEU A 177 12.32 -24.59 -9.03
N TYR A 178 13.38 -23.79 -8.87
CA TYR A 178 13.40 -22.38 -9.22
C TYR A 178 12.94 -22.12 -10.68
N ARG A 179 13.54 -22.85 -11.62
CA ARG A 179 13.20 -22.75 -13.06
C ARG A 179 11.76 -23.17 -13.34
N ALA A 180 11.24 -24.16 -12.62
CA ALA A 180 9.90 -24.69 -12.83
C ALA A 180 8.81 -23.67 -12.45
N PHE A 181 9.05 -22.84 -11.43
CA PHE A 181 8.14 -21.76 -11.03
C PHE A 181 8.25 -20.51 -11.91
N GLN A 182 9.41 -20.25 -12.51
CA GLN A 182 9.61 -19.12 -13.44
C GLN A 182 8.86 -19.27 -14.78
N CYS A 183 8.41 -20.47 -15.13
CA CYS A 183 7.68 -20.72 -16.37
C CYS A 183 6.35 -19.95 -16.51
N ARG A 184 5.83 -19.38 -15.42
CA ARG A 184 4.54 -18.68 -15.40
C ARG A 184 4.68 -17.28 -14.81
N GLN A 185 4.03 -16.30 -15.43
CA GLN A 185 3.96 -14.93 -14.93
C GLN A 185 3.06 -14.81 -13.69
N ASP A 186 3.29 -13.78 -12.87
CA ASP A 186 2.55 -13.51 -11.63
C ASP A 186 2.53 -14.68 -10.61
N VAL A 187 3.63 -15.42 -10.54
CA VAL A 187 3.87 -16.45 -9.53
C VAL A 187 4.80 -15.90 -8.44
N PHE A 188 4.47 -16.21 -7.19
CA PHE A 188 5.36 -16.05 -6.05
C PHE A 188 5.76 -17.44 -5.53
N ALA A 189 7.00 -17.62 -5.13
CA ALA A 189 7.44 -18.85 -4.46
C ALA A 189 8.50 -18.54 -3.41
N PHE A 190 8.42 -19.21 -2.27
CA PHE A 190 9.39 -19.18 -1.19
C PHE A 190 9.90 -20.60 -1.01
N LEU A 191 11.18 -20.83 -1.30
CA LEU A 191 11.85 -22.12 -1.31
C LEU A 191 12.81 -22.19 -0.11
N ALA A 192 12.71 -23.25 0.68
CA ALA A 192 13.39 -23.31 1.98
C ALA A 192 14.93 -23.35 1.92
N CYS A 193 15.51 -23.82 0.82
CA CYS A 193 16.95 -23.99 0.69
C CYS A 193 17.39 -23.99 -0.78
N GLY A 194 18.69 -23.88 -1.02
CA GLY A 194 19.29 -23.93 -2.35
C GLY A 194 19.25 -25.33 -3.00
N PRO A 195 19.57 -25.46 -4.30
CA PRO A 195 19.70 -26.75 -4.96
C PRO A 195 20.78 -27.61 -4.27
N GLY A 196 20.43 -28.84 -3.89
CA GLY A 196 21.35 -29.77 -3.21
C GLY A 196 21.53 -29.53 -1.71
N GLU A 197 20.98 -28.45 -1.15
CA GLU A 197 21.02 -28.20 0.30
C GLU A 197 20.03 -29.08 1.07
N LEU A 198 20.32 -29.31 2.35
CA LEU A 198 19.48 -30.07 3.27
C LEU A 198 18.95 -29.15 4.38
N LEU A 199 17.75 -29.46 4.88
CA LEU A 199 17.15 -28.79 6.03
C LEU A 199 17.83 -29.20 7.34
N PRO A 200 17.76 -28.37 8.41
CA PRO A 200 18.50 -28.65 9.63
C PRO A 200 17.94 -29.88 10.35
N VAL A 201 18.82 -30.74 10.85
CA VAL A 201 18.48 -31.95 11.63
C VAL A 201 18.66 -31.71 13.15
N SER A 202 18.74 -30.45 13.57
CA SER A 202 18.96 -30.07 14.97
C SER A 202 17.77 -30.49 15.84
N THR A 203 18.04 -31.03 17.04
CA THR A 203 17.00 -31.36 18.03
C THR A 203 16.33 -30.14 18.62
N ASP A 204 17.04 -29.01 18.62
CA ASP A 204 16.62 -27.79 19.31
C ASP A 204 15.92 -26.81 18.38
N ALA A 205 15.85 -27.13 17.08
CA ALA A 205 15.18 -26.34 16.06
C ALA A 205 13.86 -27.02 15.64
N PRO A 206 12.82 -26.23 15.32
CA PRO A 206 11.62 -26.77 14.69
C PRO A 206 11.97 -27.50 13.39
N LEU A 207 11.32 -28.63 13.12
CA LEU A 207 11.51 -29.39 11.88
C LEU A 207 11.09 -28.59 10.64
N ASP A 208 10.15 -27.67 10.82
CA ASP A 208 9.56 -26.81 9.81
C ASP A 208 9.95 -25.35 10.03
N ILE A 209 11.22 -25.12 10.40
CA ILE A 209 11.75 -23.80 10.74
C ILE A 209 11.51 -22.77 9.63
N PHE A 210 11.55 -23.17 8.36
CA PHE A 210 11.28 -22.26 7.24
C PHE A 210 9.82 -21.83 7.21
N SER A 211 8.89 -22.79 7.22
CA SER A 211 7.46 -22.52 7.32
C SER A 211 7.10 -21.69 8.55
N SER A 212 7.74 -21.98 9.67
CA SER A 212 7.54 -21.27 10.93
C SER A 212 8.03 -19.82 10.85
N CYS A 213 9.13 -19.52 10.15
CA CYS A 213 9.55 -18.14 9.90
C CYS A 213 8.49 -17.37 9.10
N LEU A 214 7.83 -18.03 8.14
CA LEU A 214 6.83 -17.40 7.27
C LEU A 214 5.48 -17.16 7.95
N LEU A 215 5.04 -18.10 8.79
CA LEU A 215 3.69 -18.12 9.36
C LEU A 215 3.65 -17.67 10.83
N CYS A 216 4.74 -17.88 11.58
CA CYS A 216 4.88 -17.54 13.00
C CYS A 216 6.19 -16.77 13.28
N PRO A 217 6.47 -15.64 12.58
CA PRO A 217 7.78 -14.97 12.64
C PRO A 217 8.16 -14.50 14.04
N TYR A 218 7.19 -14.05 14.85
CA TYR A 218 7.47 -13.58 16.21
C TYR A 218 8.00 -14.70 17.11
N ASP A 219 7.35 -15.85 17.11
CA ASP A 219 7.72 -16.96 17.98
C ASP A 219 9.11 -17.50 17.58
N ILE A 220 9.42 -17.54 16.26
CA ILE A 220 10.74 -17.93 15.77
C ILE A 220 11.81 -16.87 16.04
N ALA A 221 11.51 -15.58 15.89
CA ALA A 221 12.45 -14.52 16.21
C ALA A 221 12.83 -14.53 17.70
N LEU A 222 11.86 -14.82 18.57
CA LEU A 222 12.09 -14.97 20.00
C LEU A 222 12.92 -16.22 20.32
N TRP A 223 12.58 -17.38 19.73
CA TRP A 223 13.38 -18.61 19.87
C TRP A 223 14.82 -18.41 19.40
N PHE A 224 15.01 -17.74 18.25
CA PHE A 224 16.33 -17.45 17.69
C PHE A 224 17.15 -16.56 18.62
N TYR A 225 16.54 -15.51 19.19
CA TYR A 225 17.20 -14.66 20.16
C TYR A 225 17.66 -15.44 21.41
N HIS A 226 16.80 -16.27 22.00
CA HIS A 226 17.14 -17.10 23.17
C HIS A 226 18.24 -18.13 22.87
N ARG A 227 18.32 -18.63 21.63
CA ARG A 227 19.41 -19.53 21.22
C ARG A 227 20.78 -18.84 21.26
N HIS A 228 20.82 -17.53 21.00
CA HIS A 228 22.05 -16.74 20.98
C HIS A 228 22.40 -16.09 22.32
N HIS A 229 21.45 -15.98 23.25
CA HIS A 229 21.61 -15.33 24.55
C HIS A 229 21.27 -16.32 25.67
N ASN A 230 22.24 -16.66 26.52
CA ASN A 230 22.04 -17.64 27.61
C ASN A 230 20.81 -17.27 28.48
N GLY A 231 19.83 -18.18 28.54
CA GLY A 231 18.51 -18.00 29.13
C GLY A 231 18.46 -17.88 30.66
N ILE A 232 19.11 -16.87 31.23
CA ILE A 232 18.96 -16.51 32.66
C ILE A 232 17.61 -15.81 32.90
N ILE A 233 16.94 -15.34 31.85
CA ILE A 233 15.68 -14.61 31.97
C ILE A 233 14.59 -15.38 31.24
N GLU A 234 13.71 -16.02 32.02
CA GLU A 234 12.43 -16.54 31.54
C GLU A 234 11.57 -15.35 31.10
N ALA A 235 11.79 -14.86 29.88
CA ALA A 235 11.05 -13.74 29.29
C ALA A 235 9.57 -14.07 29.02
N GLU A 236 9.15 -15.32 29.25
CA GLU A 236 7.87 -15.82 28.76
C GLU A 236 6.63 -15.49 29.61
N ASN A 237 6.73 -15.01 30.86
CA ASN A 237 5.57 -15.07 31.75
C ASN A 237 5.01 -13.78 32.37
N ASN A 238 5.51 -12.59 32.03
CA ASN A 238 4.98 -11.34 32.63
C ASN A 238 4.35 -10.35 31.63
N GLY A 239 4.32 -10.67 30.33
CA GLY A 239 3.75 -9.80 29.30
C GLY A 239 2.23 -9.92 29.19
N THR A 240 1.51 -8.81 29.28
CA THR A 240 0.08 -8.77 28.89
C THR A 240 -0.08 -9.12 27.40
N LYS A 241 -1.26 -9.63 27.00
CA LYS A 241 -1.59 -9.89 25.57
C LYS A 241 -1.30 -8.67 24.68
N ASP A 242 -1.56 -7.47 25.19
CA ASP A 242 -1.27 -6.19 24.54
C ASP A 242 0.24 -5.96 24.27
N SER A 243 1.09 -6.33 25.22
CA SER A 243 2.55 -6.21 25.08
C SER A 243 3.09 -7.15 23.98
N LYS A 244 2.57 -8.38 23.89
CA LYS A 244 2.91 -9.31 22.80
C LYS A 244 2.46 -8.75 21.44
N GLU A 245 1.24 -8.24 21.34
CA GLU A 245 0.73 -7.65 20.09
C GLU A 245 1.55 -6.43 19.64
N ARG A 246 1.98 -5.59 20.58
CA ARG A 246 2.87 -4.44 20.31
C ARG A 246 4.21 -4.87 19.74
N LEU A 247 4.84 -5.91 20.32
CA LEU A 247 6.11 -6.46 19.82
C LEU A 247 5.95 -7.11 18.44
N ILE A 248 4.87 -7.85 18.19
CA ILE A 248 4.56 -8.41 16.87
C ILE A 248 4.45 -7.30 15.82
N ARG A 249 3.70 -6.23 16.12
CA ARG A 249 3.55 -5.09 15.22
C ARG A 249 4.89 -4.38 14.96
N PHE A 250 5.74 -4.26 15.97
CA PHE A 250 7.05 -3.63 15.82
C PHE A 250 8.04 -4.50 15.04
N LEU A 251 8.09 -5.81 15.31
CA LEU A 251 8.87 -6.77 14.52
C LEU A 251 8.47 -6.69 13.03
N ASN A 252 7.17 -6.69 12.73
CA ASN A 252 6.70 -6.54 11.36
C ASN A 252 7.17 -5.24 10.71
N ALA A 253 7.25 -4.13 11.46
CA ALA A 253 7.75 -2.86 10.96
C ALA A 253 9.27 -2.90 10.68
N ILE A 254 10.04 -3.60 11.50
CA ILE A 254 11.48 -3.84 11.26
C ILE A 254 11.67 -4.70 10.00
N LEU A 255 10.97 -5.84 9.89
CA LEU A 255 11.05 -6.73 8.73
C LEU A 255 10.67 -6.01 7.43
N ASP A 256 9.62 -5.18 7.49
CA ASP A 256 9.19 -4.35 6.36
C ASP A 256 10.23 -3.28 6.00
N SER A 257 10.90 -2.68 6.99
CA SER A 257 11.98 -1.70 6.77
C SER A 257 13.20 -2.34 6.12
N ILE A 258 13.59 -3.54 6.58
CA ILE A 258 14.69 -4.32 5.97
C ILE A 258 14.34 -4.65 4.52
N LEU A 259 13.12 -5.13 4.26
CA LEU A 259 12.65 -5.44 2.91
C LEU A 259 12.59 -4.18 2.02
N PHE A 260 12.09 -3.07 2.55
CA PHE A 260 11.98 -1.81 1.82
C PHE A 260 13.35 -1.22 1.44
N ASP A 261 14.32 -1.30 2.33
CA ASP A 261 15.67 -0.76 2.10
C ASP A 261 16.51 -1.63 1.17
N SER A 262 16.41 -2.96 1.33
CA SER A 262 17.26 -3.90 0.59
C SER A 262 16.82 -4.10 -0.86
N GLN A 263 15.52 -3.96 -1.15
CA GLN A 263 14.95 -4.27 -2.45
C GLN A 263 14.73 -3.02 -3.31
N THR A 264 14.56 -3.22 -4.63
CA THR A 264 14.16 -2.11 -5.50
C THR A 264 12.70 -1.72 -5.24
N GLN A 265 12.32 -0.47 -5.55
CA GLN A 265 10.94 0.00 -5.40
C GLN A 265 9.93 -0.89 -6.16
N ASP A 266 10.27 -1.32 -7.37
CA ASP A 266 9.42 -2.22 -8.17
C ASP A 266 9.27 -3.61 -7.52
N THR A 267 10.37 -4.17 -7.02
CA THR A 267 10.34 -5.46 -6.31
C THR A 267 9.50 -5.36 -5.05
N TYR A 268 9.77 -4.37 -4.20
CA TYR A 268 9.00 -4.14 -2.97
C TYR A 268 7.51 -3.96 -3.27
N TYR A 269 7.19 -3.07 -4.22
CA TYR A 269 5.81 -2.81 -4.64
C TYR A 269 5.11 -4.09 -5.10
N ARG A 270 5.80 -4.95 -5.87
CA ARG A 270 5.24 -6.21 -6.34
C ARG A 270 4.85 -7.16 -5.20
N PHE A 271 5.64 -7.23 -4.13
CA PHE A 271 5.29 -8.03 -2.94
C PHE A 271 4.26 -7.34 -2.05
N SER A 272 4.19 -6.00 -2.04
CA SER A 272 3.28 -5.23 -1.18
C SER A 272 1.83 -5.17 -1.69
N ILE A 273 1.58 -5.47 -2.96
CA ILE A 273 0.24 -5.44 -3.57
C ILE A 273 -0.74 -6.39 -2.86
N ASP A 274 -0.30 -7.62 -2.55
CA ASP A 274 -1.11 -8.62 -1.85
C ASP A 274 -0.68 -8.72 -0.39
N PRO A 275 -1.53 -8.35 0.58
CA PRO A 275 -1.17 -8.37 2.00
C PRO A 275 -0.66 -9.71 2.51
N ALA A 276 -1.17 -10.84 1.98
CA ALA A 276 -0.69 -12.16 2.37
C ALA A 276 0.73 -12.42 1.85
N VAL A 277 1.01 -12.02 0.61
CA VAL A 277 2.34 -12.14 0.00
C VAL A 277 3.35 -11.24 0.73
N LEU A 278 2.94 -10.03 1.14
CA LEU A 278 3.77 -9.14 1.94
C LEU A 278 4.11 -9.74 3.32
N THR A 279 3.12 -10.37 3.99
CA THR A 279 3.38 -11.08 5.24
C THR A 279 4.39 -12.22 5.06
N LEU A 280 4.26 -13.02 3.99
CA LEU A 280 5.24 -14.06 3.68
C LEU A 280 6.62 -13.48 3.35
N ALA A 281 6.70 -12.36 2.63
CA ALA A 281 7.95 -11.69 2.35
C ALA A 281 8.65 -11.21 3.62
N ARG A 282 7.91 -10.64 4.59
CA ARG A 282 8.45 -10.29 5.92
C ARG A 282 8.97 -11.53 6.66
N GLY A 283 8.23 -12.63 6.63
CA GLY A 283 8.71 -13.88 7.20
C GLY A 283 9.95 -14.43 6.48
N PHE A 284 10.08 -14.21 5.17
CA PHE A 284 11.25 -14.62 4.38
C PHE A 284 12.50 -13.81 4.74
N VAL A 285 12.35 -12.53 5.07
CA VAL A 285 13.44 -11.71 5.66
C VAL A 285 13.98 -12.39 6.92
N LEU A 286 13.10 -12.83 7.82
CA LEU A 286 13.50 -13.59 9.02
C LEU A 286 14.11 -14.94 8.66
N ALA A 287 13.54 -15.66 7.70
CA ALA A 287 14.04 -16.95 7.26
C ALA A 287 15.49 -16.86 6.76
N GLN A 288 15.85 -15.82 6.00
CA GLN A 288 17.24 -15.60 5.56
C GLN A 288 18.19 -15.45 6.75
N LYS A 289 17.85 -14.65 7.77
CA LYS A 289 18.67 -14.51 8.99
C LYS A 289 18.80 -15.83 9.76
N VAL A 290 17.68 -16.50 10.00
CA VAL A 290 17.65 -17.72 10.85
C VAL A 290 18.36 -18.88 10.16
N LEU A 291 18.05 -19.15 8.89
CA LEU A 291 18.63 -20.27 8.13
C LEU A 291 20.11 -20.06 7.79
N SER A 292 20.57 -18.81 7.65
CA SER A 292 22.00 -18.50 7.49
C SER A 292 22.84 -19.05 8.65
N SER A 293 22.31 -19.06 9.89
CA SER A 293 23.00 -19.68 11.04
C SER A 293 23.21 -21.21 10.93
N PHE A 294 22.46 -21.86 10.04
CA PHE A 294 22.58 -23.28 9.70
C PHE A 294 23.29 -23.51 8.36
N ASN A 295 23.84 -22.45 7.73
CA ASN A 295 24.42 -22.48 6.39
C ASN A 295 23.42 -22.97 5.31
N ILE A 296 22.16 -22.53 5.43
CA ILE A 296 21.08 -22.83 4.49
C ILE A 296 20.61 -21.52 3.85
N HIS A 297 20.43 -21.55 2.52
CA HIS A 297 20.16 -20.37 1.72
C HIS A 297 18.77 -20.46 1.08
N PRO A 298 17.72 -19.89 1.72
CA PRO A 298 16.39 -19.89 1.15
C PRO A 298 16.32 -18.98 -0.08
N ILE A 299 15.47 -19.34 -1.05
CA ILE A 299 15.34 -18.65 -2.34
C ILE A 299 13.89 -18.18 -2.53
N SER A 300 13.69 -17.00 -3.09
CA SER A 300 12.36 -16.50 -3.45
C SER A 300 12.20 -16.31 -4.97
N ILE A 301 10.95 -16.30 -5.41
CA ILE A 301 10.52 -15.90 -6.75
C ILE A 301 9.38 -14.89 -6.57
N PRO A 302 9.46 -13.68 -7.14
CA PRO A 302 10.67 -13.05 -7.69
C PRO A 302 11.84 -13.06 -6.70
N GLU A 303 13.06 -13.00 -7.24
CA GLU A 303 14.27 -13.04 -6.42
C GLU A 303 14.37 -11.80 -5.53
N LEU A 304 14.59 -12.04 -4.24
CA LEU A 304 14.85 -11.03 -3.23
C LEU A 304 16.35 -11.05 -2.90
N LYS A 305 16.96 -9.86 -2.85
CA LYS A 305 18.36 -9.70 -2.46
C LYS A 305 18.57 -10.19 -1.00
N PRO A 306 19.79 -10.65 -0.64
CA PRO A 306 20.13 -11.07 0.72
C PRO A 306 19.88 -9.97 1.77
N MET A 307 19.37 -10.37 2.95
CA MET A 307 18.95 -9.47 4.04
C MET A 307 19.41 -9.94 5.43
N GLU A 308 20.17 -11.04 5.50
CA GLU A 308 20.60 -11.69 6.75
C GLU A 308 21.49 -10.80 7.62
N SER A 309 22.34 -9.95 7.01
CA SER A 309 23.32 -9.10 7.69
C SER A 309 22.87 -7.65 7.84
N HIS A 310 21.58 -7.35 7.68
CA HIS A 310 21.06 -5.99 7.70
C HIS A 310 21.20 -5.33 9.10
N PRO A 311 21.68 -4.07 9.23
CA PRO A 311 21.90 -3.43 10.53
C PRO A 311 20.67 -3.32 11.43
N LEU A 312 19.46 -3.17 10.85
CA LEU A 312 18.21 -3.12 11.61
C LEU A 312 17.89 -4.38 12.41
N TRP A 313 18.59 -5.50 12.16
CA TRP A 313 18.50 -6.66 13.04
C TRP A 313 18.95 -6.34 14.47
N ALA A 314 19.95 -5.48 14.65
CA ALA A 314 20.39 -5.04 15.97
C ALA A 314 19.30 -4.24 16.71
N LEU A 315 18.42 -3.54 15.97
CA LEU A 315 17.27 -2.84 16.56
C LEU A 315 16.26 -3.83 17.15
N TRP A 316 16.05 -4.98 16.50
CA TRP A 316 15.20 -6.03 17.05
C TRP A 316 15.79 -6.61 18.34
N ASP A 317 17.08 -6.94 18.33
CA ASP A 317 17.76 -7.50 19.50
C ASP A 317 17.70 -6.50 20.68
N THR A 318 17.99 -5.22 20.42
CA THR A 318 17.85 -4.12 21.41
C THR A 318 16.42 -3.98 21.93
N THR A 319 15.42 -4.22 21.06
CA THR A 319 14.00 -4.15 21.46
C THR A 319 13.67 -5.27 22.44
N LEU A 320 14.16 -6.48 22.20
CA LEU A 320 13.98 -7.59 23.13
C LEU A 320 14.69 -7.34 24.45
N ASP A 321 15.93 -6.83 24.43
CA ASP A 321 16.65 -6.43 25.65
C ASP A 321 15.84 -5.40 26.47
N CYS A 322 15.29 -4.39 25.80
CA CYS A 322 14.43 -3.39 26.43
C CYS A 322 13.12 -3.99 26.94
N ALA A 323 12.50 -4.91 26.20
CA ALA A 323 11.26 -5.58 26.61
C ALA A 323 11.45 -6.45 27.85
N ILE A 324 12.63 -7.02 28.02
CA ILE A 324 13.01 -7.82 29.19
C ILE A 324 13.29 -6.89 30.40
N ALA A 325 14.00 -5.78 30.17
CA ALA A 325 14.48 -4.92 31.24
C ALA A 325 13.46 -3.85 31.70
N LEU A 326 12.53 -3.45 30.85
CA LEU A 326 11.66 -2.28 31.06
C LEU A 326 10.18 -2.64 30.96
N ASN A 327 9.32 -1.81 31.54
CA ASN A 327 7.88 -1.92 31.30
C ASN A 327 7.50 -1.42 29.88
N THR A 328 6.29 -1.74 29.42
CA THR A 328 5.83 -1.47 28.04
C THR A 328 5.93 0.00 27.63
N SER A 329 5.63 0.94 28.54
CA SER A 329 5.67 2.39 28.27
C SER A 329 7.11 2.91 28.18
N GLN A 330 7.98 2.46 29.09
CA GLN A 330 9.40 2.79 29.09
C GLN A 330 10.11 2.22 27.87
N MET A 331 9.85 0.95 27.53
CA MET A 331 10.34 0.31 26.31
C MET A 331 9.94 1.11 25.07
N SER A 332 8.64 1.44 24.92
CA SER A 332 8.15 2.24 23.80
C SER A 332 8.87 3.58 23.67
N SER A 333 9.05 4.28 24.78
CA SER A 333 9.73 5.58 24.82
C SER A 333 11.22 5.48 24.52
N MET A 334 11.90 4.45 25.04
CA MET A 334 13.32 4.19 24.79
C MET A 334 13.58 3.88 23.31
N ILE A 335 12.80 2.95 22.73
CA ILE A 335 12.94 2.58 21.32
C ILE A 335 12.60 3.75 20.41
N PHE A 336 11.54 4.52 20.71
CA PHE A 336 11.23 5.75 20.00
C PHE A 336 12.39 6.75 20.04
N SER A 337 12.99 6.96 21.22
CA SER A 337 14.15 7.86 21.38
C SER A 337 15.37 7.39 20.60
N LEU A 338 15.69 6.09 20.61
CA LEU A 338 16.81 5.53 19.85
C LEU A 338 16.61 5.72 18.33
N VAL A 339 15.42 5.39 17.83
CA VAL A 339 15.08 5.51 16.40
C VAL A 339 15.12 6.97 15.96
N THR A 340 14.52 7.87 16.74
CA THR A 340 14.49 9.31 16.39
C THR A 340 15.85 9.97 16.51
N THR A 341 16.64 9.66 17.53
CA THR A 341 18.01 10.18 17.68
C THR A 341 18.91 9.72 16.52
N SER A 342 18.78 8.46 16.12
CA SER A 342 19.49 7.91 14.96
C SER A 342 19.08 8.63 13.67
N PHE A 343 17.78 8.82 13.44
CA PHE A 343 17.28 9.52 12.26
C PHE A 343 17.65 11.02 12.24
N ASP A 344 17.58 11.70 13.38
CA ASP A 344 17.94 13.12 13.48
C ASP A 344 19.45 13.31 13.20
N SER A 345 20.28 12.30 13.51
CA SER A 345 21.73 12.29 13.22
C SER A 345 22.05 11.84 11.79
N PHE A 346 21.35 10.82 11.31
CA PHE A 346 21.56 10.15 10.02
C PHE A 346 20.20 9.87 9.35
N PRO A 347 19.60 10.87 8.69
CA PRO A 347 18.31 10.71 8.04
C PRO A 347 18.35 9.64 6.97
N SER A 348 17.45 8.67 7.05
CA SER A 348 17.35 7.57 6.09
C SER A 348 15.90 7.23 5.79
N THR A 349 15.61 6.99 4.51
CA THR A 349 14.29 6.51 4.04
C THR A 349 14.02 5.06 4.45
N SER A 350 15.05 4.31 4.84
CA SER A 350 14.92 2.92 5.30
C SER A 350 14.02 2.78 6.53
N LEU A 351 13.90 3.84 7.34
CA LEU A 351 13.08 3.87 8.55
C LEU A 351 11.59 4.17 8.30
N PHE A 352 11.17 4.39 7.05
CA PHE A 352 9.79 4.76 6.74
C PHE A 352 8.74 3.76 7.25
N PRO A 353 8.90 2.42 7.11
CA PRO A 353 7.94 1.49 7.70
C PRO A 353 7.94 1.48 9.25
N ILE A 354 9.10 1.71 9.89
CA ILE A 354 9.18 1.93 11.34
C ILE A 354 8.45 3.23 11.74
N PHE A 355 8.58 4.30 10.96
CA PHE A 355 7.85 5.55 11.20
C PHE A 355 6.35 5.36 11.03
N ALA A 356 5.94 4.55 10.05
CA ALA A 356 4.55 4.16 9.85
C ALA A 356 4.01 3.41 11.09
N TYR A 357 4.80 2.54 11.72
CA TYR A 357 4.41 1.95 13.01
C TYR A 357 4.16 3.04 14.06
N PHE A 358 5.10 3.97 14.28
CA PHE A 358 4.96 5.01 15.30
C PHE A 358 3.79 5.97 15.04
N LEU A 359 3.39 6.19 13.79
CA LEU A 359 2.19 6.95 13.44
C LEU A 359 0.91 6.35 14.03
N SER A 360 0.89 5.07 14.39
CA SER A 360 -0.26 4.38 14.97
C SER A 360 -0.07 4.04 16.46
N THR A 361 0.81 4.78 17.14
CA THR A 361 1.11 4.67 18.58
C THR A 361 0.93 6.00 19.30
N GLU A 362 1.19 6.03 20.61
CA GLU A 362 1.23 7.27 21.41
C GLU A 362 2.21 8.34 20.90
N HIS A 363 3.20 7.97 20.08
CA HIS A 363 4.21 8.89 19.52
C HIS A 363 3.78 9.58 18.22
N HIS A 364 2.51 9.43 17.82
CA HIS A 364 1.96 9.89 16.53
C HIS A 364 2.36 11.32 16.15
N TYR A 365 2.16 12.29 17.05
CA TYR A 365 2.40 13.70 16.76
C TYR A 365 3.89 13.98 16.49
N HIS A 366 4.77 13.46 17.34
CA HIS A 366 6.21 13.69 17.25
C HIS A 366 6.83 13.08 16.00
N ILE A 367 6.36 11.89 15.59
CA ILE A 367 6.85 11.26 14.36
C ILE A 367 6.27 11.94 13.12
N ALA A 368 4.99 12.35 13.13
CA ALA A 368 4.39 13.08 12.03
C ALA A 368 5.12 14.41 11.79
N GLN A 369 5.54 15.11 12.86
CA GLN A 369 6.33 16.33 12.75
C GLN A 369 7.68 16.10 12.07
N ARG A 370 8.46 15.11 12.53
CA ARG A 370 9.77 14.78 11.95
C ARG A 370 9.67 14.31 10.51
N LEU A 371 8.71 13.42 10.23
CA LEU A 371 8.47 12.90 8.90
C LEU A 371 8.07 14.02 7.93
N LEU A 372 7.21 14.94 8.35
CA LEU A 372 6.81 16.08 7.54
C LEU A 372 8.00 17.00 7.26
N GLN A 373 8.80 17.34 8.27
CA GLN A 373 10.00 18.14 8.10
C GLN A 373 10.99 17.50 7.12
N TYR A 374 11.15 16.17 7.19
CA TYR A 374 12.04 15.44 6.30
C TYR A 374 11.52 15.41 4.85
N ILE A 375 10.24 15.08 4.66
CA ILE A 375 9.57 15.07 3.34
C ILE A 375 9.63 16.45 2.68
N ASP A 376 9.54 17.50 3.48
CA ASP A 376 9.48 18.88 3.00
C ASP A 376 10.86 19.49 2.70
N SER A 377 11.92 19.01 3.36
CA SER A 377 13.30 19.49 3.18
C SER A 377 14.13 18.65 2.20
N THR A 378 13.79 17.38 2.01
CA THR A 378 14.60 16.43 1.24
C THR A 378 13.97 16.10 -0.11
N GLU A 379 14.68 16.39 -1.19
CA GLU A 379 14.23 16.09 -2.55
C GLU A 379 14.04 14.57 -2.74
N GLY A 380 12.96 14.17 -3.42
CA GLY A 380 12.64 12.77 -3.68
C GLY A 380 12.07 11.99 -2.48
N ALA A 381 12.18 12.51 -1.25
CA ALA A 381 11.65 11.82 -0.06
C ALA A 381 10.15 11.57 -0.14
N ALA A 382 9.37 12.52 -0.66
CA ALA A 382 7.93 12.35 -0.89
C ALA A 382 7.61 11.20 -1.87
N THR A 383 8.40 11.07 -2.94
CA THR A 383 8.24 10.00 -3.93
C THR A 383 8.57 8.65 -3.31
N ILE A 384 9.67 8.54 -2.55
CA ILE A 384 10.03 7.31 -1.86
C ILE A 384 8.97 6.94 -0.81
N ALA A 385 8.46 7.93 -0.06
CA ALA A 385 7.39 7.73 0.92
C ALA A 385 6.09 7.22 0.29
N SER A 386 5.78 7.61 -0.96
CA SER A 386 4.60 7.12 -1.69
C SER A 386 4.60 5.61 -1.93
N HIS A 387 5.78 4.98 -1.96
CA HIS A 387 5.95 3.54 -2.15
C HIS A 387 6.10 2.77 -0.83
N SER A 388 6.16 3.47 0.31
CA SER A 388 6.23 2.87 1.64
C SER A 388 4.83 2.54 2.21
N THR A 389 4.77 2.02 3.43
CA THR A 389 3.52 1.82 4.19
C THR A 389 2.94 3.09 4.82
N ILE A 390 3.63 4.23 4.75
CA ILE A 390 3.17 5.50 5.33
C ILE A 390 1.77 5.91 4.82
N PRO A 391 1.49 5.94 3.49
CA PRO A 391 0.20 6.39 2.99
C PRO A 391 -0.96 5.51 3.46
N SER A 392 -0.80 4.18 3.42
CA SER A 392 -1.85 3.24 3.84
C SER A 392 -2.12 3.32 5.34
N VAL A 393 -1.07 3.49 6.15
CA VAL A 393 -1.23 3.69 7.59
C VAL A 393 -1.99 4.98 7.89
N ILE A 394 -1.61 6.12 7.29
CA ILE A 394 -2.27 7.41 7.53
C ILE A 394 -3.76 7.34 7.22
N VAL A 395 -4.12 6.70 6.10
CA VAL A 395 -5.53 6.49 5.71
C VAL A 395 -6.28 5.64 6.73
N SER A 396 -5.63 4.62 7.30
CA SER A 396 -6.24 3.70 8.26
C SER A 396 -6.35 4.26 9.70
N LEU A 397 -5.73 5.41 9.99
CA LEU A 397 -5.78 6.00 11.34
C LEU A 397 -7.22 6.36 11.72
N GLU A 398 -7.67 5.87 12.88
CA GLU A 398 -8.98 6.22 13.43
C GLU A 398 -9.08 7.72 13.77
N LYS A 399 -7.98 8.30 14.27
CA LYS A 399 -7.87 9.70 14.67
C LYS A 399 -6.65 10.34 14.01
N PRO A 400 -6.74 10.74 12.72
CA PRO A 400 -5.63 11.38 12.04
C PRO A 400 -5.36 12.79 12.59
N SER A 401 -4.09 13.22 12.61
CA SER A 401 -3.71 14.61 12.92
C SER A 401 -3.59 15.47 11.66
N VAL A 402 -3.60 16.78 11.86
CA VAL A 402 -3.31 17.77 10.81
C VAL A 402 -2.01 17.44 10.07
N LEU A 403 -0.93 17.15 10.81
CA LEU A 403 0.38 16.85 10.23
C LEU A 403 0.35 15.58 9.38
N SER A 404 -0.29 14.50 9.84
CA SER A 404 -0.41 13.27 9.05
C SER A 404 -1.18 13.47 7.75
N LEU A 405 -2.24 14.28 7.76
CA LEU A 405 -3.03 14.56 6.56
C LEU A 405 -2.27 15.48 5.59
N ILE A 406 -1.46 16.41 6.10
CA ILE A 406 -0.57 17.24 5.27
C ILE A 406 0.56 16.40 4.66
N ILE A 407 1.15 15.45 5.41
CA ILE A 407 2.14 14.50 4.86
C ILE A 407 1.52 13.77 3.66
N LEU A 408 0.33 13.19 3.82
CA LEU A 408 -0.33 12.47 2.74
C LEU A 408 -0.68 13.40 1.56
N SER A 409 -1.13 14.62 1.86
CA SER A 409 -1.38 15.67 0.85
C SER A 409 -0.14 15.95 0.00
N LYS A 410 1.03 16.10 0.63
CA LYS A 410 2.33 16.31 -0.06
C LYS A 410 2.73 15.11 -0.90
N ILE A 411 2.65 13.90 -0.33
CA ILE A 411 2.97 12.65 -1.03
C ILE A 411 2.13 12.53 -2.31
N ILE A 412 0.81 12.71 -2.23
CA ILE A 412 -0.09 12.62 -3.39
C ILE A 412 0.19 13.75 -4.39
N ALA A 413 0.43 14.97 -3.91
CA ALA A 413 0.69 16.13 -4.77
C ALA A 413 1.96 15.92 -5.64
N ILE A 414 3.01 15.32 -5.09
CA ILE A 414 4.28 15.08 -5.77
C ILE A 414 4.25 13.80 -6.60
N SER A 415 3.89 12.66 -5.98
CA SER A 415 3.95 11.34 -6.64
C SER A 415 2.80 11.08 -7.61
N LYS A 416 1.68 11.79 -7.46
CA LYS A 416 0.40 11.51 -8.17
C LYS A 416 -0.18 10.12 -7.90
N ILE A 417 0.31 9.43 -6.86
CA ILE A 417 -0.18 8.12 -6.43
C ILE A 417 -1.12 8.34 -5.24
N THR A 418 -2.30 7.72 -5.28
CA THR A 418 -3.27 7.76 -4.18
C THR A 418 -3.38 6.41 -3.47
N PRO A 419 -3.47 6.38 -2.12
CA PRO A 419 -3.79 5.16 -1.37
C PRO A 419 -5.30 4.89 -1.29
N TYR A 420 -6.15 5.75 -1.86
CA TYR A 420 -7.60 5.60 -1.78
C TYR A 420 -8.15 4.65 -2.85
N GLU A 421 -8.95 3.69 -2.41
CA GLU A 421 -9.79 2.83 -3.23
C GLU A 421 -11.28 3.08 -2.91
N GLN A 422 -12.19 2.54 -3.73
CA GLN A 422 -13.63 2.80 -3.62
C GLN A 422 -14.21 2.48 -2.23
N MET A 423 -13.66 1.49 -1.53
CA MET A 423 -14.12 1.02 -0.21
C MET A 423 -13.31 1.59 0.96
N THR A 424 -12.29 2.41 0.68
CA THR A 424 -11.42 2.98 1.72
C THR A 424 -12.21 3.96 2.61
N PRO A 425 -12.12 3.84 3.95
CA PRO A 425 -12.81 4.73 4.87
C PRO A 425 -12.18 6.13 4.87
N ILE A 426 -12.98 7.14 5.23
CA ILE A 426 -12.55 8.54 5.31
C ILE A 426 -12.69 9.00 6.77
N ASN A 427 -11.70 8.66 7.59
CA ASN A 427 -11.79 8.73 9.05
C ASN A 427 -11.81 10.17 9.60
N PHE A 428 -11.18 11.14 8.92
CA PHE A 428 -11.12 12.52 9.41
C PHE A 428 -12.50 13.20 9.53
N ILE A 429 -13.55 12.67 8.88
CA ILE A 429 -14.92 13.22 8.95
C ILE A 429 -15.43 13.25 10.40
N GLN A 430 -15.01 12.30 11.23
CA GLN A 430 -15.44 12.19 12.63
C GLN A 430 -14.69 13.16 13.56
N ALA A 431 -13.70 13.88 13.06
CA ALA A 431 -12.90 14.80 13.86
C ALA A 431 -13.71 16.04 14.27
N LYS A 432 -13.60 16.42 15.54
CA LYS A 432 -14.19 17.65 16.08
C LYS A 432 -13.31 18.88 15.83
N ASP A 433 -12.00 18.67 15.65
CA ASP A 433 -11.05 19.74 15.42
C ASP A 433 -11.18 20.29 13.99
N PRO A 434 -11.49 21.59 13.80
CA PRO A 434 -11.53 22.21 12.50
C PRO A 434 -10.20 22.11 11.73
N GLY A 435 -9.06 22.06 12.41
CA GLY A 435 -7.75 21.88 11.78
C GLY A 435 -7.65 20.56 11.03
N VAL A 436 -8.08 19.47 11.66
CA VAL A 436 -8.12 18.12 11.05
C VAL A 436 -9.08 18.08 9.87
N LEU A 437 -10.27 18.70 10.00
CA LEU A 437 -11.24 18.80 8.90
C LEU A 437 -10.66 19.56 7.70
N LYS A 438 -10.02 20.72 7.92
CA LYS A 438 -9.33 21.48 6.87
C LYS A 438 -8.27 20.64 6.15
N ALA A 439 -7.41 19.97 6.91
CA ALA A 439 -6.33 19.14 6.35
C ALA A 439 -6.88 17.94 5.57
N GLY A 440 -7.96 17.32 6.05
CA GLY A 440 -8.65 16.26 5.34
C GLY A 440 -9.31 16.74 4.04
N MET A 441 -9.95 17.91 4.06
CA MET A 441 -10.53 18.52 2.87
C MET A 441 -9.46 18.86 1.82
N LEU A 442 -8.31 19.38 2.25
CA LEU A 442 -7.14 19.59 1.41
C LEU A 442 -6.67 18.28 0.76
N MET A 443 -6.43 17.26 1.57
CA MET A 443 -5.95 15.94 1.12
C MET A 443 -6.87 15.35 0.05
N ILE A 444 -8.19 15.35 0.28
CA ILE A 444 -9.15 14.84 -0.71
C ILE A 444 -9.20 15.72 -1.95
N SER A 445 -9.06 17.05 -1.82
CA SER A 445 -8.99 17.95 -2.98
C SER A 445 -7.82 17.61 -3.90
N ILE A 446 -6.64 17.33 -3.32
CA ILE A 446 -5.46 16.88 -4.06
C ILE A 446 -5.70 15.48 -4.64
N CYS A 447 -6.30 14.57 -3.88
CA CYS A 447 -6.64 13.24 -4.36
C CYS A 447 -7.55 13.31 -5.60
N ILE A 448 -8.63 14.11 -5.58
CA ILE A 448 -9.54 14.29 -6.72
C ILE A 448 -8.82 14.86 -7.96
N SER A 449 -7.79 15.68 -7.76
CA SER A 449 -6.97 16.21 -8.86
C SER A 449 -6.18 15.12 -9.61
N THR A 450 -5.96 13.97 -8.96
CA THR A 450 -5.26 12.80 -9.53
C THR A 450 -6.24 11.72 -9.99
N SER A 451 -7.18 11.33 -9.12
CA SER A 451 -8.19 10.30 -9.37
C SER A 451 -9.46 10.58 -8.57
N HIS A 452 -10.61 10.63 -9.26
CA HIS A 452 -11.90 10.83 -8.61
C HIS A 452 -12.57 9.49 -8.26
N LEU A 453 -13.03 9.35 -7.02
CA LEU A 453 -13.79 8.20 -6.53
C LEU A 453 -15.19 8.63 -6.11
N ALA A 454 -16.20 7.80 -6.42
CA ALA A 454 -17.59 8.13 -6.10
C ALA A 454 -17.85 8.21 -4.57
N ASN A 455 -17.04 7.53 -3.76
CA ASN A 455 -17.13 7.59 -2.29
C ASN A 455 -16.89 9.01 -1.74
N PHE A 456 -16.14 9.86 -2.46
CA PHE A 456 -15.88 11.24 -2.04
C PHE A 456 -17.13 12.13 -2.06
N ASN A 457 -18.19 11.75 -2.79
CA ASN A 457 -19.43 12.52 -2.82
C ASN A 457 -20.11 12.61 -1.44
N LYS A 458 -19.81 11.68 -0.52
CA LYS A 458 -20.28 11.73 0.88
C LYS A 458 -19.75 12.93 1.66
N LEU A 459 -18.69 13.58 1.17
CA LEU A 459 -18.10 14.76 1.81
C LEU A 459 -18.86 16.06 1.51
N THR A 460 -19.85 16.02 0.61
CA THR A 460 -20.65 17.19 0.22
C THR A 460 -21.27 17.87 1.44
N ASP A 461 -22.00 17.12 2.26
CA ASP A 461 -22.69 17.67 3.43
C ASP A 461 -21.69 18.20 4.48
N VAL A 462 -20.59 17.49 4.69
CA VAL A 462 -19.51 17.91 5.60
C VAL A 462 -18.90 19.25 5.16
N CYS A 463 -18.68 19.45 3.87
CA CYS A 463 -18.18 20.73 3.35
C CYS A 463 -19.17 21.87 3.55
N ILE A 464 -20.46 21.59 3.43
CA ILE A 464 -21.55 22.55 3.58
C ILE A 464 -21.73 22.93 5.06
N ASP A 465 -21.70 21.97 5.96
CA ASP A 465 -21.87 22.21 7.40
C ASP A 465 -20.68 22.96 8.01
N HIS A 466 -19.48 22.72 7.49
CA HIS A 466 -18.26 23.41 7.92
C HIS A 466 -17.77 24.49 6.93
N ALA A 467 -18.69 25.08 6.14
CA ALA A 467 -18.36 26.02 5.06
C ALA A 467 -17.42 27.15 5.50
N ALA A 468 -17.78 27.91 6.54
CA ALA A 468 -16.98 29.06 6.99
C ALA A 468 -15.74 28.66 7.82
N HIS A 469 -15.87 27.66 8.68
CA HIS A 469 -14.79 27.24 9.60
C HIS A 469 -13.64 26.53 8.89
N CYS A 470 -13.93 25.82 7.80
CA CYS A 470 -12.93 25.08 7.01
C CYS A 470 -12.56 25.78 5.70
N ALA A 471 -12.97 27.04 5.49
CA ALA A 471 -12.52 27.83 4.35
C ALA A 471 -11.00 28.08 4.44
N PRO A 472 -10.24 28.05 3.32
CA PRO A 472 -10.72 27.92 1.93
C PRO A 472 -10.97 26.48 1.44
N TYR A 473 -10.55 25.46 2.19
CA TYR A 473 -10.57 24.06 1.75
C TYR A 473 -11.97 23.48 1.55
N SER A 474 -12.94 23.89 2.38
CA SER A 474 -14.36 23.54 2.20
C SER A 474 -14.90 23.97 0.84
N CYS A 475 -14.54 25.18 0.41
CA CYS A 475 -14.94 25.74 -0.88
C CYS A 475 -14.27 24.98 -2.03
N ILE A 476 -12.96 24.73 -1.92
CA ILE A 476 -12.19 24.03 -2.95
C ILE A 476 -12.74 22.61 -3.16
N LEU A 477 -12.90 21.84 -2.08
CA LEU A 477 -13.36 20.46 -2.15
C LEU A 477 -14.78 20.37 -2.71
N LEU A 478 -15.71 21.20 -2.19
CA LEU A 478 -17.09 21.18 -2.69
C LEU A 478 -17.16 21.64 -4.16
N GLY A 479 -16.35 22.61 -4.56
CA GLY A 479 -16.25 23.05 -5.95
C GLY A 479 -15.78 21.92 -6.88
N LEU A 480 -14.74 21.18 -6.47
CA LEU A 480 -14.24 20.00 -7.18
C LEU A 480 -15.28 18.88 -7.27
N LEU A 481 -15.98 18.58 -6.17
CA LEU A 481 -17.05 17.58 -6.15
C LEU A 481 -18.19 18.00 -7.08
N ALA A 482 -18.59 19.27 -7.05
CA ALA A 482 -19.63 19.80 -7.93
C ALA A 482 -19.21 19.76 -9.41
N GLU A 483 -17.94 20.02 -9.71
CA GLU A 483 -17.37 19.94 -11.05
C GLU A 483 -17.34 18.51 -11.59
N LYS A 484 -16.92 17.53 -10.76
CA LYS A 484 -16.78 16.12 -11.15
C LYS A 484 -18.10 15.33 -11.05
N SER A 485 -19.04 15.77 -10.24
CA SER A 485 -20.36 15.12 -10.11
C SER A 485 -21.12 15.17 -11.44
N GLY A 486 -21.72 14.06 -11.87
CA GLY A 486 -22.60 14.04 -13.06
C GLY A 486 -23.88 14.85 -12.86
N ARG A 487 -24.64 15.08 -13.94
CA ARG A 487 -25.95 15.78 -13.88
C ARG A 487 -26.98 15.07 -12.98
N LEU A 488 -26.86 13.75 -12.86
CA LEU A 488 -27.76 12.89 -12.09
C LEU A 488 -27.62 13.04 -10.56
N ILE A 489 -26.57 13.72 -10.08
CA ILE A 489 -26.39 13.99 -8.65
C ILE A 489 -27.04 15.33 -8.33
N GLN A 490 -28.17 15.30 -7.61
CA GLN A 490 -28.81 16.49 -7.08
C GLN A 490 -28.06 16.95 -5.84
N LEU A 491 -27.26 18.00 -5.98
CA LEU A 491 -26.58 18.62 -4.85
C LEU A 491 -27.57 19.51 -4.08
N PRO A 492 -27.47 19.57 -2.73
CA PRO A 492 -28.25 20.49 -1.93
C PRO A 492 -27.95 21.94 -2.32
N ASN A 493 -28.88 22.86 -2.02
CA ASN A 493 -28.65 24.30 -2.25
C ASN A 493 -27.61 24.84 -1.27
N TYR A 494 -26.33 24.75 -1.63
CA TYR A 494 -25.22 25.17 -0.79
C TYR A 494 -24.85 26.65 -0.95
N VAL A 495 -25.25 27.31 -2.04
CA VAL A 495 -24.85 28.68 -2.38
C VAL A 495 -25.05 29.67 -1.22
N PRO A 496 -26.18 29.67 -0.47
CA PRO A 496 -26.39 30.59 0.64
C PRO A 496 -25.33 30.51 1.74
N LYS A 497 -24.78 29.32 2.03
CA LYS A 497 -23.74 29.14 3.07
C LYS A 497 -22.38 29.70 2.63
N PHE A 498 -22.11 29.80 1.33
CA PHE A 498 -20.83 30.28 0.79
C PHE A 498 -20.85 31.75 0.37
N LEU A 499 -22.03 32.35 0.13
CA LEU A 499 -22.16 33.78 -0.21
C LEU A 499 -21.45 34.74 0.78
N PRO A 500 -21.53 34.55 2.12
CA PRO A 500 -20.82 35.42 3.06
C PRO A 500 -19.31 35.41 2.88
N LEU A 501 -18.73 34.31 2.39
CA LEU A 501 -17.29 34.14 2.22
C LEU A 501 -16.71 34.99 1.08
N LEU A 502 -17.54 35.39 0.10
CA LEU A 502 -17.14 36.37 -0.92
C LEU A 502 -16.78 37.73 -0.31
N LYS A 503 -17.25 38.05 0.90
CA LYS A 503 -16.91 39.30 1.61
C LYS A 503 -15.73 39.15 2.59
N SER A 504 -15.03 38.01 2.57
CA SER A 504 -13.90 37.77 3.46
C SER A 504 -12.76 38.77 3.24
N ARG A 505 -12.01 39.08 4.31
CA ARG A 505 -10.80 39.91 4.23
C ARG A 505 -9.69 39.20 3.43
N LYS A 506 -9.59 37.86 3.58
CA LYS A 506 -8.61 37.03 2.89
C LYS A 506 -9.06 36.80 1.45
N ASP A 507 -8.20 37.11 0.49
CA ASP A 507 -8.47 36.92 -0.93
C ASP A 507 -8.49 35.43 -1.33
N THR A 508 -7.71 34.58 -0.67
CA THR A 508 -7.72 33.11 -0.82
C THR A 508 -9.11 32.51 -0.55
N ILE A 509 -9.81 33.02 0.48
CA ILE A 509 -11.18 32.64 0.81
C ILE A 509 -12.15 33.19 -0.23
N ARG A 510 -12.04 34.47 -0.61
CA ARG A 510 -12.91 35.06 -1.65
C ARG A 510 -12.80 34.32 -2.99
N ALA A 511 -11.58 33.99 -3.41
CA ALA A 511 -11.33 33.27 -4.66
C ALA A 511 -11.90 31.86 -4.63
N SER A 512 -11.69 31.13 -3.52
CA SER A 512 -12.26 29.78 -3.35
C SER A 512 -13.79 29.81 -3.26
N ALA A 513 -14.37 30.85 -2.63
CA ALA A 513 -15.81 31.07 -2.60
C ALA A 513 -16.39 31.35 -3.99
N ALA A 514 -15.71 32.17 -4.80
CA ALA A 514 -16.08 32.40 -6.19
C ALA A 514 -16.02 31.11 -7.02
N TYR A 515 -15.01 30.25 -6.78
CA TYR A 515 -14.89 28.95 -7.44
C TYR A 515 -16.05 27.99 -7.11
N VAL A 516 -16.42 27.82 -5.84
CA VAL A 516 -17.52 26.92 -5.47
C VAL A 516 -18.89 27.44 -5.93
N ILE A 517 -19.13 28.75 -5.84
CA ILE A 517 -20.37 29.37 -6.30
C ILE A 517 -20.46 29.28 -7.83
N GLY A 518 -19.36 29.55 -8.54
CA GLY A 518 -19.26 29.38 -9.98
C GLY A 518 -19.48 27.93 -10.44
N ASN A 519 -19.13 26.97 -9.57
CA ASN A 519 -19.39 25.56 -9.82
C ASN A 519 -20.82 25.10 -9.50
N SER A 520 -21.64 25.96 -8.90
CA SER A 520 -23.05 25.68 -8.73
C SER A 520 -23.78 25.71 -10.08
N ARG A 521 -24.83 24.89 -10.19
CA ARG A 521 -25.63 24.76 -11.43
C ARG A 521 -26.84 25.71 -11.44
N GLN A 522 -26.84 26.73 -10.59
CA GLN A 522 -27.96 27.67 -10.49
C GLN A 522 -27.77 28.82 -11.48
N PRO A 523 -28.80 29.21 -12.26
CA PRO A 523 -28.67 30.27 -13.25
C PRO A 523 -28.44 31.65 -12.62
N ASP A 524 -28.96 31.87 -11.42
CA ASP A 524 -28.92 33.16 -10.73
C ASP A 524 -27.56 33.49 -10.11
N ILE A 525 -26.52 32.67 -10.34
CA ILE A 525 -25.20 32.83 -9.72
C ILE A 525 -24.42 34.00 -10.30
N VAL A 526 -24.71 34.35 -11.55
CA VAL A 526 -23.94 35.34 -12.31
C VAL A 526 -24.00 36.70 -11.61
N GLN A 527 -25.19 37.09 -11.12
CA GLN A 527 -25.38 38.37 -10.42
C GLN A 527 -24.56 38.49 -9.13
N TYR A 528 -24.24 37.37 -8.46
CA TYR A 528 -23.44 37.38 -7.24
C TYR A 528 -21.94 37.52 -7.52
N LEU A 529 -21.47 37.08 -8.69
CA LEU A 529 -20.04 37.05 -9.05
C LEU A 529 -19.58 38.26 -9.86
N VAL A 530 -20.47 38.90 -10.63
CA VAL A 530 -20.16 40.09 -11.44
C VAL A 530 -19.47 41.21 -10.64
N PRO A 531 -19.89 41.57 -9.40
CA PRO A 531 -19.21 42.61 -8.62
C PRO A 531 -17.72 42.33 -8.35
N TYR A 532 -17.33 41.05 -8.31
CA TYR A 532 -15.97 40.62 -8.00
C TYR A 532 -15.06 40.55 -9.23
N LEU A 533 -15.58 40.84 -10.43
CA LEU A 533 -14.75 41.09 -11.62
C LEU A 533 -13.85 42.33 -11.46
N GLN A 534 -14.15 43.20 -10.48
CA GLN A 534 -13.34 44.37 -10.13
C GLN A 534 -12.65 44.22 -8.76
N ASP A 535 -12.51 42.98 -8.23
CA ASP A 535 -11.81 42.75 -6.95
C ASP A 535 -10.33 43.17 -7.03
N LYS A 536 -9.76 43.56 -5.88
CA LYS A 536 -8.35 43.95 -5.77
C LYS A 536 -7.41 42.81 -6.14
N SER A 537 -7.73 41.59 -5.72
CA SER A 537 -6.91 40.39 -5.97
C SER A 537 -7.17 39.86 -7.37
N SER A 538 -6.10 39.64 -8.15
CA SER A 538 -6.19 39.07 -9.49
C SER A 538 -6.71 37.63 -9.48
N LEU A 539 -6.43 36.88 -8.41
CA LEU A 539 -6.94 35.53 -8.24
C LEU A 539 -8.48 35.53 -8.13
N VAL A 540 -9.04 36.44 -7.33
CA VAL A 540 -10.50 36.58 -7.19
C VAL A 540 -11.14 36.96 -8.52
N ARG A 541 -10.58 37.94 -9.24
CA ARG A 541 -11.07 38.33 -10.58
C ARG A 541 -11.07 37.15 -11.55
N ALA A 542 -9.99 36.36 -11.58
CA ALA A 542 -9.90 35.19 -12.45
C ALA A 542 -10.96 34.12 -12.12
N GLN A 543 -11.21 33.87 -10.82
CA GLN A 543 -12.24 32.92 -10.39
C GLN A 543 -13.67 33.44 -10.65
N SER A 544 -13.90 34.74 -10.52
CA SER A 544 -15.16 35.37 -10.90
C SER A 544 -15.42 35.29 -12.40
N VAL A 545 -14.40 35.51 -13.25
CA VAL A 545 -14.51 35.29 -14.71
C VAL A 545 -14.92 33.84 -14.99
N TRP A 546 -14.30 32.87 -14.32
CA TRP A 546 -14.65 31.46 -14.46
C TRP A 546 -16.12 31.18 -14.14
N GLY A 547 -16.58 31.61 -12.96
CA GLY A 547 -17.94 31.38 -12.52
C GLY A 547 -18.99 32.10 -13.38
N VAL A 548 -18.72 33.34 -13.81
CA VAL A 548 -19.60 34.12 -14.69
C VAL A 548 -19.72 33.46 -16.06
N CYS A 549 -18.60 33.04 -16.67
CA CYS A 549 -18.62 32.32 -17.95
C CYS A 549 -19.41 31.02 -17.85
N ARG A 550 -19.20 30.23 -16.80
CA ARG A 550 -19.93 28.97 -16.58
C ARG A 550 -21.43 29.21 -16.38
N GLY A 551 -21.82 30.23 -15.62
CA GLY A 551 -23.22 30.62 -15.44
C GLY A 551 -23.90 31.10 -16.73
N MET A 552 -23.17 31.85 -17.59
CA MET A 552 -23.67 32.25 -18.91
C MET A 552 -23.88 31.05 -19.84
N ILE A 553 -22.96 30.07 -19.82
CA ILE A 553 -23.11 28.82 -20.58
C ILE A 553 -24.35 28.05 -20.11
N ILE A 554 -24.56 27.92 -18.80
CA ILE A 554 -25.70 27.18 -18.23
C ILE A 554 -27.04 27.88 -18.52
N SER A 555 -27.08 29.22 -18.41
CA SER A 555 -28.29 30.00 -18.62
C SER A 555 -28.58 30.33 -20.08
N GLN A 556 -27.63 30.10 -21.00
CA GLN A 556 -27.63 30.53 -22.40
C GLN A 556 -27.83 32.03 -22.60
N LYS A 557 -27.61 32.84 -21.55
CA LYS A 557 -27.71 34.30 -21.61
C LYS A 557 -26.32 34.90 -21.74
N LYS A 558 -26.14 35.78 -22.73
CA LYS A 558 -24.86 36.45 -23.04
C LYS A 558 -24.77 37.87 -22.44
N ASP A 559 -25.59 38.17 -21.44
CA ASP A 559 -25.80 39.51 -20.87
C ASP A 559 -24.51 40.21 -20.37
N TYR A 560 -23.47 39.43 -20.02
CA TYR A 560 -22.20 39.94 -19.49
C TYR A 560 -20.99 39.69 -20.41
N LEU A 561 -21.22 39.31 -21.67
CA LEU A 561 -20.16 38.96 -22.62
C LEU A 561 -19.20 40.15 -22.87
N ASP A 562 -19.72 41.37 -22.98
CA ASP A 562 -18.91 42.56 -23.20
C ASP A 562 -17.97 42.84 -22.02
N LEU A 563 -18.46 42.65 -20.79
CA LEU A 563 -17.67 42.82 -19.57
C LEU A 563 -16.54 41.78 -19.49
N ILE A 564 -16.82 40.53 -19.88
CA ILE A 564 -15.77 39.50 -19.99
C ILE A 564 -14.77 39.83 -21.11
N CYS A 565 -15.20 40.41 -22.22
CA CYS A 565 -14.29 40.83 -23.28
C CYS A 565 -13.35 41.96 -22.83
N GLN A 566 -13.82 42.90 -22.01
CA GLN A 566 -12.98 43.96 -21.43
C GLN A 566 -11.87 43.39 -20.51
N MET A 567 -12.11 42.25 -19.87
CA MET A 567 -11.13 41.59 -19.01
C MET A 567 -9.91 41.03 -19.76
N LYS A 568 -9.92 41.01 -21.11
CA LYS A 568 -8.72 40.71 -21.92
C LYS A 568 -7.60 41.71 -21.73
N ASP A 569 -7.94 42.94 -21.33
CA ASP A 569 -6.99 44.02 -21.09
C ASP A 569 -6.66 44.17 -19.58
N ASP A 570 -6.98 43.16 -18.75
CA ASP A 570 -6.63 43.18 -17.33
C ASP A 570 -5.12 43.28 -17.12
N LYS A 571 -4.73 43.99 -16.05
CA LYS A 571 -3.32 44.19 -15.68
C LYS A 571 -2.61 42.86 -15.43
N ASP A 572 -3.31 41.89 -14.85
CA ASP A 572 -2.73 40.60 -14.47
C ASP A 572 -2.81 39.57 -15.62
N LYS A 573 -1.72 38.84 -15.82
CA LYS A 573 -1.61 37.79 -16.85
C LYS A 573 -2.52 36.60 -16.58
N ILE A 574 -2.80 36.28 -15.33
CA ILE A 574 -3.66 35.17 -14.92
C ILE A 574 -5.10 35.39 -15.38
N VAL A 575 -5.62 36.61 -15.17
CA VAL A 575 -6.98 36.98 -15.56
C VAL A 575 -7.10 36.91 -17.08
N ARG A 576 -6.16 37.51 -17.82
CA ARG A 576 -6.15 37.50 -19.29
C ARG A 576 -6.15 36.09 -19.87
N LYS A 577 -5.29 35.20 -19.36
CA LYS A 577 -5.27 33.78 -19.76
C LYS A 577 -6.57 33.05 -19.47
N THR A 578 -7.22 33.36 -18.34
CA THR A 578 -8.49 32.74 -17.97
C THR A 578 -9.61 33.15 -18.93
N VAL A 579 -9.65 34.43 -19.32
CA VAL A 579 -10.58 34.95 -20.31
C VAL A 579 -10.34 34.30 -21.68
N GLU A 580 -9.09 34.27 -22.15
CA GLU A 580 -8.72 33.64 -23.43
C GLU A 580 -9.13 32.16 -23.49
N LEU A 581 -8.97 31.43 -22.38
CA LEU A 581 -9.34 30.03 -22.27
C LEU A 581 -10.86 29.81 -22.35
N LEU A 582 -11.67 30.66 -21.71
CA LEU A 582 -13.11 30.44 -21.57
C LEU A 582 -13.97 31.08 -22.65
N LEU A 583 -13.50 32.18 -23.25
CA LEU A 583 -14.26 32.94 -24.22
C LEU A 583 -14.76 32.13 -25.44
N PRO A 584 -13.99 31.17 -26.00
CA PRO A 584 -14.48 30.31 -27.08
C PRO A 584 -15.75 29.54 -26.70
N TYR A 585 -15.84 29.05 -25.46
CA TYR A 585 -16.96 28.26 -24.97
C TYR A 585 -18.23 29.08 -24.72
N VAL A 586 -18.09 30.33 -24.31
CA VAL A 586 -19.22 31.25 -24.12
C VAL A 586 -19.77 31.73 -25.47
N LYS A 587 -18.90 31.85 -26.48
CA LYS A 587 -19.28 32.30 -27.83
C LYS A 587 -19.88 31.19 -28.69
N ALA A 588 -19.59 29.93 -28.39
CA ALA A 588 -20.18 28.80 -29.10
C ALA A 588 -21.71 28.79 -28.91
N ASP A 589 -22.45 28.65 -30.01
CA ASP A 589 -23.91 28.46 -30.00
C ASP A 589 -24.31 26.98 -29.84
N GLU A 590 -23.38 26.15 -29.35
CA GLU A 590 -23.58 24.71 -29.16
C GLU A 590 -24.48 24.41 -27.94
N ILE A 591 -25.18 23.27 -28.01
CA ILE A 591 -26.03 22.77 -26.94
C ILE A 591 -25.16 22.49 -25.70
N ILE A 592 -25.64 22.88 -24.51
CA ILE A 592 -24.94 22.78 -23.20
C ILE A 592 -24.34 21.38 -22.93
N ASP A 593 -24.90 20.34 -23.55
CA ASP A 593 -24.59 18.93 -23.33
C ASP A 593 -23.22 18.50 -23.89
N ASP A 594 -22.68 19.23 -24.88
CA ASP A 594 -21.40 18.90 -25.52
C ASP A 594 -20.21 19.75 -25.04
N ILE A 595 -20.47 20.83 -24.28
CA ILE A 595 -19.42 21.74 -23.81
C ILE A 595 -18.68 21.13 -22.62
N LYS A 596 -17.61 20.38 -22.93
CA LYS A 596 -16.60 19.97 -21.95
C LYS A 596 -15.68 21.14 -21.64
N LEU A 597 -16.02 21.90 -20.60
CA LEU A 597 -15.13 22.92 -20.04
C LEU A 597 -13.74 22.34 -19.72
N PRO A 598 -12.68 23.16 -19.76
CA PRO A 598 -11.32 22.71 -19.43
C PRO A 598 -11.27 22.06 -18.04
N GLN A 599 -10.83 20.81 -17.96
CA GLN A 599 -10.74 20.08 -16.67
C GLN A 599 -9.56 20.53 -15.79
N ASN A 600 -8.67 21.35 -16.33
CA ASN A 600 -7.42 21.77 -15.70
C ASN A 600 -7.58 23.16 -15.07
N HIS A 601 -8.38 23.22 -14.00
CA HIS A 601 -8.70 24.47 -13.34
C HIS A 601 -7.46 25.09 -12.65
N LEU A 602 -7.20 26.37 -12.91
CA LEU A 602 -5.99 27.07 -12.43
C LEU A 602 -5.84 27.03 -10.91
N LEU A 603 -6.93 27.26 -10.17
CA LEU A 603 -6.90 27.28 -8.70
C LEU A 603 -6.38 25.96 -8.12
N ILE A 604 -6.74 24.83 -8.76
CA ILE A 604 -6.35 23.49 -8.34
C ILE A 604 -4.89 23.24 -8.71
N GLN A 605 -4.43 23.72 -9.88
CA GLN A 605 -3.01 23.66 -10.24
C GLN A 605 -2.14 24.46 -9.27
N MET A 606 -2.58 25.65 -8.87
CA MET A 606 -1.90 26.47 -7.86
C MET A 606 -1.86 25.77 -6.51
N LEU A 607 -2.98 25.17 -6.08
CA LEU A 607 -3.04 24.40 -4.84
C LEU A 607 -2.05 23.22 -4.85
N VAL A 608 -2.11 22.38 -5.89
CA VAL A 608 -1.23 21.22 -6.03
C VAL A 608 0.24 21.65 -6.05
N LYS A 609 0.56 22.75 -6.73
CA LYS A 609 1.93 23.28 -6.78
C LYS A 609 2.39 23.85 -5.43
N SER A 610 1.53 24.60 -4.72
CA SER A 610 1.82 25.13 -3.38
C SER A 610 2.04 24.03 -2.35
N VAL A 611 1.24 22.96 -2.39
CA VAL A 611 1.41 21.80 -1.51
C VAL A 611 2.70 21.06 -1.84
N SER A 612 3.05 20.97 -3.13
CA SER A 612 4.29 20.34 -3.57
C SER A 612 5.54 21.15 -3.23
N SER A 613 5.43 22.47 -2.98
CA SER A 613 6.58 23.29 -2.60
C SER A 613 6.88 23.22 -1.11
N ASN A 614 8.15 23.49 -0.78
CA ASN A 614 8.66 23.43 0.58
C ASN A 614 7.97 24.45 1.48
N ASP A 615 7.94 24.17 2.78
CA ASP A 615 7.32 24.97 3.84
C ASP A 615 5.82 25.24 3.62
N PHE A 616 5.09 24.24 3.09
CA PHE A 616 3.64 24.38 2.93
C PHE A 616 2.90 24.50 4.28
N VAL A 617 3.48 23.98 5.35
CA VAL A 617 2.86 24.00 6.69
C VAL A 617 2.65 25.43 7.18
N SER A 618 3.61 26.34 6.94
CA SER A 618 3.47 27.75 7.30
C SER A 618 2.37 28.44 6.49
N ARG A 619 2.16 28.00 5.24
CA ARG A 619 1.13 28.52 4.32
C ARG A 619 -0.26 27.93 4.52
N PHE A 620 -0.41 26.84 5.29
CA PHE A 620 -1.63 26.05 5.39
C PHE A 620 -2.86 26.86 5.86
N GLU A 621 -2.71 27.88 6.71
CA GLU A 621 -3.83 28.64 7.26
C GLU A 621 -4.15 29.95 6.50
N ASP A 622 -3.13 30.59 5.93
CA ASP A 622 -3.24 31.98 5.45
C ASP A 622 -2.93 32.13 3.96
N GLU A 623 -1.96 31.38 3.43
CA GLU A 623 -1.32 31.65 2.14
C GLU A 623 -1.33 30.44 1.20
N VAL A 624 -2.45 29.72 1.19
CA VAL A 624 -2.62 28.41 0.53
C VAL A 624 -2.19 28.37 -0.94
N PHE A 625 -2.31 29.48 -1.68
CA PHE A 625 -1.97 29.56 -3.10
C PHE A 625 -0.63 30.25 -3.40
N MET A 626 0.10 30.71 -2.39
CA MET A 626 1.44 31.28 -2.56
C MET A 626 2.44 30.17 -2.88
N MET A 627 3.37 30.45 -3.80
CA MET A 627 4.35 29.48 -4.32
C MET A 627 5.72 29.70 -3.73
#